data_AF-A0A7M3WAJ0-F1
#
_entry.id   AF-A0A7M3WAJ0-F1
#
_cell.length_a   1.000
_cell.length_b   1.000
_cell.length_c   1.000
_cell.angle_alpha   90.00
_cell.angle_beta   90.00
_cell.angle_gamma   90.00
#
_symmetry.space_group_name_H-M   'P 1'
#
loop_
_entity.id
_entity.type
_entity.pdbx_description
1 polymer ?
#
loop_
_entity_poly.entity_id
_entity_poly.type
_entity_poly.pdbx_seq_one_letter_code
_entity_poly.pdbx_strand_id
1 'polypeptide(L)'
;MSNTLVLNGALFLGILALHTLLEDSTINNNWVSIALLTLALALLIKSADVFIEGAKGLAYRAGLPEVVIGLTIVSIGTSLPEILVTSTAGE
;
A
#
# COMPACT_ATOMS: atom_id res chain seq x y z
N MET A 1 38.68 20.80 -2.11
CA MET A 1 37.40 20.86 -2.84
C MET A 1 37.52 19.94 -4.05
N SER A 2 37.25 18.64 -3.92
CA SER A 2 37.32 17.73 -5.10
C SER A 2 36.61 16.39 -4.95
N ASN A 3 36.48 15.81 -3.74
CA ASN A 3 35.90 14.47 -3.60
C ASN A 3 34.42 14.43 -3.15
N THR A 4 33.87 15.49 -2.57
CA THR A 4 32.48 15.50 -2.07
C THR A 4 31.45 15.53 -3.20
N LEU A 5 31.77 16.16 -4.34
CA LEU A 5 30.87 16.25 -5.50
C LEU A 5 30.78 14.91 -6.27
N VAL A 6 31.91 14.23 -6.42
CA VAL A 6 31.97 12.88 -7.01
C VAL A 6 31.25 11.86 -6.11
N LEU A 7 31.44 11.96 -4.79
CA LEU A 7 30.78 11.08 -3.83
C LEU A 7 29.25 11.28 -3.82
N ASN A 8 28.77 12.53 -3.81
CA ASN A 8 27.34 12.83 -3.90
C ASN A 8 26.74 12.41 -5.26
N GLY A 9 27.47 12.60 -6.36
CA GLY A 9 27.03 12.17 -7.70
C GLY A 9 26.96 10.64 -7.85
N ALA A 10 27.92 9.91 -7.27
CA ALA A 10 27.91 8.45 -7.27
C ALA A 10 26.77 7.87 -6.42
N LEU A 11 26.47 8.47 -5.26
CA LEU A 11 25.33 8.06 -4.43
C LEU A 11 23.99 8.32 -5.15
N PHE A 12 23.85 9.45 -5.84
CA PHE A 12 22.65 9.77 -6.62
C PHE A 12 22.42 8.77 -7.77
N LEU A 13 23.47 8.46 -8.53
CA LEU A 13 23.40 7.43 -9.58
C LEU A 13 23.14 6.03 -9.03
N GLY A 14 23.69 5.70 -7.86
CA GLY A 14 23.45 4.42 -7.19
C GLY A 14 21.99 4.22 -6.77
N ILE A 15 21.37 5.26 -6.21
CA ILE A 15 19.95 5.23 -5.83
C ILE A 15 19.07 5.16 -7.09
N LEU A 16 19.39 5.92 -8.14
CA LEU A 16 18.65 5.88 -9.41
C LEU A 16 18.74 4.51 -10.10
N ALA A 17 19.92 3.88 -10.08
CA ALA A 17 20.12 2.55 -10.63
C ALA A 17 19.40 1.46 -9.81
N LEU A 18 19.36 1.59 -8.48
CA LEU A 18 18.65 0.64 -7.61
C LEU A 18 17.13 0.72 -7.81
N HIS A 19 16.59 1.92 -8.01
CA HIS A 19 15.18 2.12 -8.33
C HIS A 19 14.79 1.43 -9.65
N THR A 20 15.61 1.54 -10.70
CA THR A 20 15.37 0.84 -11.98
C THR A 20 15.51 -0.68 -11.90
N LEU A 21 16.15 -1.23 -10.87
CA LEU A 21 16.37 -2.68 -10.73
C LEU A 21 15.28 -3.41 -9.93
N LEU A 22 14.44 -2.70 -9.18
CA LEU A 22 13.27 -3.28 -8.51
C LEU A 22 12.00 -3.23 -9.38
N GLU A 23 12.04 -2.48 -10.48
CA GLU A 23 10.87 -2.13 -11.31
C GLU A 23 10.40 -3.27 -12.23
N ASP A 24 11.25 -4.26 -12.52
CA ASP A 24 10.95 -5.23 -13.60
C ASP A 24 11.02 -6.69 -13.15
N SER A 25 10.11 -7.08 -12.27
CA SER A 25 9.66 -8.48 -12.23
C SER A 25 8.53 -8.69 -13.23
N THR A 26 8.84 -8.59 -14.53
CA THR A 26 7.95 -9.03 -15.62
C THR A 26 7.81 -10.56 -15.57
N ILE A 27 6.79 -11.01 -14.83
CA ILE A 27 6.25 -12.36 -14.92
C ILE A 27 5.38 -12.39 -16.20
N ASN A 28 5.97 -12.86 -17.30
CA ASN A 28 5.43 -12.83 -18.67
C ASN A 28 4.36 -13.91 -18.98
N ASN A 29 3.58 -14.28 -17.97
CA ASN A 29 2.53 -15.27 -18.03
C ASN A 29 1.25 -14.65 -17.51
N ASN A 30 0.35 -14.27 -18.43
CA ASN A 30 -0.94 -13.62 -18.14
C ASN A 30 -1.72 -14.32 -17.01
N TRP A 31 -1.59 -15.65 -16.93
CA TRP A 31 -2.19 -16.47 -15.86
C TRP A 31 -1.64 -16.16 -14.46
N VAL A 32 -0.33 -15.95 -14.33
CA VAL A 32 0.28 -15.59 -13.05
C VAL A 32 0.01 -14.13 -12.70
N SER A 33 -0.04 -13.22 -13.68
CA SER A 33 -0.47 -11.84 -13.43
C SER A 33 -1.91 -11.78 -12.88
N ILE A 34 -2.84 -12.54 -13.48
CA ILE A 34 -4.22 -12.65 -12.97
C ILE A 34 -4.24 -13.28 -11.57
N ALA A 35 -3.45 -14.34 -11.34
CA ALA A 35 -3.41 -15.02 -10.04
C ALA A 35 -2.86 -14.11 -8.94
N LEU A 36 -1.81 -13.34 -9.24
CA LEU A 36 -1.16 -12.43 -8.31
C LEU A 36 -2.06 -11.22 -8.00
N LEU A 37 -2.75 -10.66 -9.01
CA LEU A 37 -3.76 -9.62 -8.81
C LEU A 37 -4.89 -10.11 -7.90
N THR A 38 -5.42 -11.30 -8.17
CA THR A 38 -6.51 -11.89 -7.37
C THR A 38 -6.07 -12.13 -5.92
N LEU A 39 -4.86 -12.67 -5.73
CA LEU A 39 -4.29 -12.91 -4.41
C LEU A 39 -4.04 -11.61 -3.64
N ALA A 40 -3.45 -10.60 -4.29
CA ALA A 40 -3.19 -9.30 -3.70
C ALA A 40 -4.49 -8.61 -3.28
N LEU A 41 -5.50 -8.60 -4.14
CA LEU A 41 -6.81 -8.01 -3.85
C LEU A 41 -7.50 -8.71 -2.67
N ALA A 42 -7.48 -10.05 -2.65
CA ALA A 42 -8.06 -10.83 -1.55
C ALA A 42 -7.34 -10.54 -0.22
N LEU A 43 -6.01 -10.42 -0.25
CA LEU A 43 -5.22 -10.10 0.94
C LEU A 43 -5.49 -8.67 1.44
N LEU A 44 -5.68 -7.73 0.52
CA LEU A 44 -5.98 -6.34 0.84
C LEU A 44 -7.35 -6.20 1.52
N ILE A 45 -8.38 -6.81 0.93
CA ILE A 45 -9.75 -6.83 1.49
C ILE A 45 -9.74 -7.42 2.89
N LYS A 46 -9.10 -8.59 3.05
CA LYS A 46 -9.02 -9.27 4.35
C LYS A 46 -8.31 -8.42 5.41
N SER A 47 -7.30 -7.64 5.00
CA SER A 47 -6.60 -6.73 5.91
C SER A 47 -7.48 -5.55 6.33
N ALA A 48 -8.26 -5.00 5.40
CA ALA A 48 -9.22 -3.92 5.70
C ALA A 48 -10.31 -4.39 6.67
N ASP A 49 -10.87 -5.59 6.48
CA ASP A 49 -11.86 -6.15 7.41
C ASP A 49 -11.32 -6.28 8.84
N VAL A 50 -10.11 -6.84 8.99
CA VAL A 50 -9.45 -6.99 10.29
C VAL A 50 -9.15 -5.62 10.92
N PHE A 51 -8.77 -4.63 10.12
CA PHE A 51 -8.54 -3.27 10.60
C PHE A 51 -9.83 -2.60 11.10
N ILE A 52 -10.92 -2.71 10.35
CA ILE A 52 -12.24 -2.17 10.72
C ILE A 52 -12.71 -2.81 12.02
N GLU A 53 -12.53 -4.12 12.19
CA GLU A 53 -12.97 -4.83 13.40
C GLU A 53 -12.18 -4.40 14.64
N GLY A 54 -10.86 -4.20 14.50
CA GLY A 54 -10.03 -3.61 15.55
C GLY A 54 -10.42 -2.16 15.87
N ALA A 55 -10.64 -1.34 14.84
CA ALA A 55 -11.04 0.06 14.99
C ALA A 55 -12.43 0.21 15.64
N LYS A 56 -13.39 -0.67 15.30
CA LYS A 56 -14.69 -0.76 15.97
C LYS A 56 -14.52 -1.03 17.47
N GLY A 57 -13.68 -2.01 17.84
CA GLY A 57 -13.42 -2.34 19.24
C GLY A 57 -12.81 -1.18 20.04
N LEU A 58 -11.92 -0.40 19.41
CA LEU A 58 -11.37 0.82 20.01
C LEU A 58 -12.44 1.91 20.16
N ALA A 59 -13.26 2.12 19.14
CA ALA A 59 -14.31 3.14 19.14
C ALA A 59 -15.42 2.85 20.17
N TYR A 60 -15.80 1.58 20.35
CA TYR A 60 -16.70 1.18 21.44
C TYR A 60 -16.13 1.51 22.81
N ARG A 61 -14.83 1.22 23.05
CA ARG A 61 -14.16 1.57 24.32
C ARG A 61 -14.01 3.08 24.51
N ALA A 62 -13.96 3.84 23.43
CA ALA A 62 -13.98 5.30 23.45
C ALA A 62 -15.39 5.90 23.68
N GLY A 63 -16.44 5.08 23.76
CA GLY A 63 -17.82 5.53 23.98
C GLY A 63 -18.48 6.15 22.75
N LEU A 64 -17.97 5.89 21.54
CA LEU A 64 -18.54 6.40 20.30
C LEU A 64 -19.83 5.66 19.91
N PRO A 65 -20.86 6.35 19.40
CA PRO A 65 -22.08 5.71 18.91
C PRO A 65 -21.80 4.79 17.72
N GLU A 66 -22.45 3.62 17.66
CA GLU A 66 -22.33 2.66 16.54
C GLU A 66 -22.58 3.29 15.16
N VAL A 67 -23.52 4.25 15.09
CA VAL A 67 -23.86 4.96 13.86
C VAL A 67 -22.65 5.73 13.31
N VAL A 68 -21.86 6.36 14.18
CA VAL A 68 -20.65 7.11 13.79
C VAL A 68 -19.55 6.14 13.35
N ILE A 69 -19.41 5.01 14.04
CA ILE A 69 -18.43 3.98 13.69
C ILE A 69 -18.75 3.39 12.31
N GLY A 70 -20.01 3.05 12.06
CA GLY A 70 -20.47 2.52 10.78
C GLY A 70 -20.39 3.54 9.64
N LEU A 71 -20.76 4.79 9.89
CA LEU A 71 -20.76 5.82 8.85
C LEU A 71 -19.34 6.29 8.51
N THR A 72 -18.40 6.25 9.46
CA THR A 72 -17.06 6.82 9.27
C THR A 72 -15.97 5.75 9.18
N ILE A 73 -15.83 4.88 10.19
CA ILE A 73 -14.71 3.91 10.22
C ILE A 73 -14.90 2.83 9.17
N VAL A 74 -16.13 2.31 9.01
CA VAL A 74 -16.40 1.28 8.00
C VAL A 74 -16.29 1.87 6.59
N SER A 75 -16.82 3.08 6.35
CA SER A 75 -16.77 3.71 5.02
C SER A 75 -15.33 4.01 4.57
N ILE A 76 -14.49 4.53 5.46
CA ILE A 76 -13.06 4.73 5.18
C ILE A 76 -12.36 3.38 5.01
N GLY A 77 -12.70 2.41 5.87
CA GLY A 77 -12.21 1.03 5.82
C GLY A 77 -12.37 0.36 4.46
N THR A 78 -13.54 0.53 3.82
CA THR A 78 -13.84 -0.07 2.51
C THR A 78 -13.12 0.61 1.35
N SER A 79 -12.77 1.89 1.47
CA SER A 79 -12.06 2.65 0.41
C SER A 79 -10.54 2.65 0.58
N LEU A 80 -10.02 2.29 1.75
CA LEU A 80 -8.59 2.15 2.01
C LEU A 80 -7.87 1.23 1.00
N PRO A 81 -8.41 0.02 0.68
CA PRO A 81 -7.84 -0.83 -0.37
C PRO A 81 -7.67 -0.12 -1.72
N GLU A 82 -8.69 0.62 -2.17
CA GLU A 82 -8.67 1.32 -3.45
C GLU A 82 -7.63 2.44 -3.48
N ILE A 83 -7.54 3.22 -2.39
CA ILE A 83 -6.55 4.31 -2.25
C ILE A 83 -5.13 3.75 -2.27
N LEU A 84 -4.88 2.61 -1.60
CA LEU A 84 -3.56 1.99 -1.58
C LEU A 84 -3.15 1.50 -2.97
N VAL A 85 -4.05 0.83 -3.69
CA VAL A 85 -3.78 0.36 -5.06
C VAL A 85 -3.52 1.54 -6.00
N THR A 86 -4.33 2.60 -5.94
CA THR A 86 -4.16 3.77 -6.82
C THR A 86 -2.86 4.52 -6.52
N SER A 87 -2.45 4.60 -5.25
CA SER A 87 -1.18 5.24 -4.88
C SER A 87 0.04 4.45 -5.34
N THR A 88 -0.03 3.12 -5.35
CA THR A 88 1.09 2.28 -5.82
C THR A 88 1.16 2.13 -7.33
N ALA A 89 0.04 2.35 -8.03
CA ALA A 89 -0.02 2.25 -9.50
C ALA A 89 0.16 3.61 -10.20
N GLY A 90 0.19 4.71 -9.44
CA GLY A 90 0.36 6.07 -9.96
C GLY A 90 1.82 6.56 -10.00
N GLU A 91 2.74 5.78 -9.46
CA GLU A 91 4.19 5.88 -9.69
C GLU A 91 4.54 5.03 -10.93
#